data_AF-A0AAW9KE58-F1
#
_entry.id   AF-A0AAW9KE58-F1
#
_cell.length_a   1.000
_cell.length_b   1.000
_cell.length_c   1.000
_cell.angle_alpha   90.00
_cell.angle_beta   90.00
_cell.angle_gamma   90.00
#
_symmetry.space_group_name_H-M   'P 1'
#
loop_
_entity.id
_entity.type
_entity.pdbx_description
1 polymer ?
#
loop_
_entity_poly.entity_id
_entity_poly.type
_entity_poly.pdbx_seq_one_letter_code
_entity_poly.pdbx_strand_id
1 'polypeptide(L)'
;VETKSGARYMAKAVVITTGTYLRGRIIMGELVYESGPHNQQPSVKLSASLKEHGLDLVRFKTGTPPRVHGETIDFSKTEIQPGDDNPKFFSYETKHSDNEQLPCWLTYTSEQTHQVINANLHRAPMYSGVIEGTGP
;
A
#
# COMPACT_ATOMS: atom_id res chain seq x y z
N VAL A 1 -19.24 11.84 -17.19
CA VAL A 1 -18.55 10.64 -16.65
C VAL A 1 -19.23 9.40 -17.19
N GLU A 2 -18.48 8.47 -17.78
CA GLU A 2 -19.00 7.17 -18.24
C GLU A 2 -18.46 6.06 -17.35
N THR A 3 -19.32 5.13 -16.92
CA THR A 3 -18.94 4.00 -16.05
C THR A 3 -18.61 2.75 -16.86
N LYS A 4 -18.09 1.70 -16.20
CA LYS A 4 -17.82 0.40 -16.84
C LYS A 4 -19.06 -0.24 -17.49
N SER A 5 -20.26 0.02 -16.95
CA SER A 5 -21.53 -0.50 -17.49
C SER A 5 -22.07 0.32 -18.67
N GLY A 6 -21.39 1.41 -19.07
CA GLY A 6 -21.84 2.32 -20.12
C GLY A 6 -22.82 3.42 -19.63
N ALA A 7 -23.14 3.46 -18.33
CA ALA A 7 -23.98 4.52 -17.78
C ALA A 7 -23.25 5.86 -17.83
N ARG A 8 -23.98 6.93 -18.19
CA ARG A 8 -23.46 8.28 -18.35
C ARG A 8 -24.08 9.23 -17.34
N TYR A 9 -23.22 9.96 -16.64
CA TYR A 9 -23.59 10.96 -15.64
C TYR A 9 -23.00 12.32 -16.00
N MET A 10 -23.82 13.37 -15.90
CA MET A 10 -23.40 14.75 -16.11
C MET A 10 -23.08 15.41 -14.77
N ALA A 11 -22.02 16.22 -14.74
CA ALA A 11 -21.62 16.97 -13.56
C ALA A 11 -20.94 18.28 -13.99
N LYS A 12 -21.04 19.32 -13.17
CA LYS A 12 -20.33 20.59 -13.41
C LYS A 12 -18.84 20.49 -13.06
N ALA A 13 -18.48 19.62 -12.12
CA ALA A 13 -17.12 19.35 -11.67
C ALA A 13 -16.99 17.89 -11.25
N VAL A 14 -15.78 17.33 -11.38
CA VAL A 14 -15.45 15.95 -11.00
C VAL A 14 -14.11 15.95 -10.25
N VAL A 15 -14.05 15.28 -9.10
CA VAL A 15 -12.82 15.07 -8.33
C VAL A 15 -12.37 13.63 -8.55
N ILE A 16 -11.10 13.42 -8.92
CA ILE A 16 -10.53 12.10 -9.21
C ILE A 16 -9.63 11.67 -8.04
N THR A 17 -10.03 10.62 -7.32
CA THR A 17 -9.31 10.09 -6.15
C THR A 17 -9.06 8.59 -6.28
N THR A 18 -8.40 8.17 -7.35
CA THR A 18 -8.25 6.75 -7.72
C THR A 18 -7.36 5.94 -6.78
N GLY A 19 -6.65 6.58 -5.84
CA GLY A 19 -5.65 5.91 -5.00
C GLY A 19 -4.68 5.07 -5.84
N THR A 20 -4.41 3.85 -5.39
CA THR A 20 -3.51 2.88 -6.04
C THR A 20 -4.22 2.00 -7.09
N TYR A 21 -5.44 2.34 -7.52
CA TYR A 21 -6.21 1.53 -8.49
C TYR A 21 -5.90 1.87 -9.95
N LEU A 22 -5.45 3.09 -10.26
CA LEU A 22 -5.24 3.53 -11.64
C LEU A 22 -4.06 2.79 -12.28
N ARG A 23 -4.35 1.86 -13.19
CA ARG A 23 -3.36 0.91 -13.76
C ARG A 23 -2.47 0.28 -12.68
N GLY A 24 -3.10 -0.11 -11.56
CA GLY A 24 -2.45 -0.80 -10.46
C GLY A 24 -1.81 -2.11 -10.92
N ARG A 25 -0.60 -2.38 -10.43
CA ARG A 25 0.12 -3.64 -10.64
C ARG A 25 0.66 -4.12 -9.30
N ILE A 26 0.48 -5.40 -9.03
CA ILE A 26 1.10 -6.07 -7.89
C ILE A 26 2.34 -6.80 -8.39
N ILE A 27 3.41 -6.66 -7.61
CA ILE A 27 4.72 -7.22 -7.93
C ILE A 27 5.19 -8.00 -6.70
N MET A 28 5.39 -9.31 -6.87
CA MET A 28 5.84 -10.23 -5.83
C MET A 28 6.98 -11.10 -6.38
N GLY A 29 8.22 -10.67 -6.15
CA GLY A 29 9.39 -11.29 -6.80
C GLY A 29 9.27 -11.20 -8.32
N GLU A 30 9.22 -12.36 -8.98
CA GLU A 30 9.04 -12.51 -10.44
C GLU A 30 7.56 -12.44 -10.88
N LEU A 31 6.62 -12.60 -9.95
CA LEU A 31 5.20 -12.55 -10.26
C LEU A 31 4.74 -11.09 -10.42
N VAL A 32 4.19 -10.77 -11.60
CA VAL A 32 3.59 -9.46 -11.90
C VAL A 32 2.20 -9.66 -12.46
N TYR A 33 1.21 -8.98 -11.88
CA TYR A 33 -0.15 -9.00 -12.38
C TYR A 33 -0.87 -7.67 -12.15
N GLU A 34 -1.86 -7.38 -12.99
CA GLU A 34 -2.68 -6.18 -12.86
C GLU A 34 -3.71 -6.35 -11.75
N SER A 35 -3.66 -5.47 -10.75
CA SER A 35 -4.61 -5.47 -9.64
C SER A 35 -4.56 -4.16 -8.87
N GLY A 36 -5.71 -3.78 -8.30
CA GLY A 36 -5.77 -2.81 -7.21
C GLY A 36 -5.42 -3.46 -5.86
N PRO A 37 -5.55 -2.72 -4.76
CA PRO A 37 -5.46 -3.28 -3.41
C PRO A 37 -6.36 -4.51 -3.22
N HIS A 38 -5.87 -5.52 -2.50
CA HIS A 38 -6.65 -6.71 -2.10
C HIS A 38 -7.33 -7.44 -3.26
N ASN A 39 -6.62 -7.64 -4.38
CA ASN A 39 -7.12 -8.34 -5.57
C ASN A 39 -8.36 -7.68 -6.23
N GLN A 40 -8.58 -6.39 -5.98
CA GLN A 40 -9.65 -5.65 -6.65
C GLN A 40 -9.29 -5.30 -8.10
N GLN A 41 -10.30 -5.07 -8.92
CA GLN A 41 -10.09 -4.72 -10.34
C GLN A 41 -9.45 -3.32 -10.46
N PRO A 42 -8.37 -3.18 -11.24
CA PRO A 42 -7.76 -1.88 -11.47
C PRO A 42 -8.60 -1.03 -12.45
N SER A 43 -8.44 0.29 -12.37
CA SER A 43 -9.02 1.22 -13.35
C SER A 43 -8.05 1.41 -14.51
N VAL A 44 -8.37 0.83 -15.67
CA VAL A 44 -7.53 0.91 -16.88
C VAL A 44 -8.01 2.00 -17.83
N LYS A 45 -9.31 2.01 -18.16
CA LYS A 45 -9.90 2.94 -19.14
C LYS A 45 -9.77 4.41 -18.75
N LEU A 46 -9.89 4.71 -17.45
CA LEU A 46 -9.74 6.09 -16.96
C LEU A 46 -8.33 6.63 -17.25
N SER A 47 -7.29 5.80 -17.13
CA SER A 47 -5.92 6.22 -17.42
C SER A 47 -5.73 6.55 -18.90
N ALA A 48 -6.36 5.80 -19.81
CA ALA A 48 -6.33 6.11 -21.24
C ALA A 48 -7.02 7.45 -21.54
N SER A 49 -8.23 7.65 -20.99
CA SER A 49 -8.98 8.90 -21.14
C SER A 49 -8.21 10.12 -20.61
N LEU A 50 -7.55 10.02 -19.46
CA LEU A 50 -6.73 11.12 -18.92
C LEU A 50 -5.58 11.51 -19.88
N LYS A 51 -4.92 10.52 -20.49
CA LYS A 51 -3.86 10.76 -21.48
C LYS A 51 -4.40 11.40 -22.76
N GLU A 52 -5.55 10.93 -23.26
CA GLU A 52 -6.22 11.51 -24.43
C GLU A 52 -6.58 12.98 -24.21
N HIS A 53 -6.84 13.38 -22.97
CA HIS A 53 -7.07 14.76 -22.57
C HIS A 53 -5.80 15.56 -22.23
N GLY A 54 -4.62 15.04 -22.58
CA GLY A 54 -3.35 15.77 -22.48
C GLY A 54 -2.70 15.75 -21.10
N LEU A 55 -3.09 14.83 -20.21
CA LEU A 55 -2.44 14.66 -18.91
C LEU A 55 -1.30 13.65 -19.00
N ASP A 56 -0.11 14.07 -18.56
CA ASP A 56 1.02 13.18 -18.36
C ASP A 56 0.80 12.30 -17.13
N LEU A 57 1.00 10.99 -17.31
CA LEU A 57 0.83 10.01 -16.23
C LEU A 57 2.17 9.34 -15.92
N VAL A 58 2.60 9.47 -14.67
CA VAL A 58 3.77 8.78 -14.11
C VAL A 58 3.35 7.56 -13.29
N ARG A 59 4.30 6.66 -13.03
CA ARG A 59 4.09 5.49 -12.16
C ARG A 59 4.89 5.65 -10.87
N PHE A 60 4.19 5.59 -9.75
CA PHE A 60 4.80 5.45 -8.43
C PHE A 60 4.70 4.02 -7.94
N LYS A 61 5.64 3.66 -7.06
CA LYS A 61 5.70 2.37 -6.39
C LYS A 61 5.69 2.55 -4.89
N THR A 62 4.87 1.77 -4.20
CA THR A 62 4.89 1.60 -2.75
C THR A 62 5.04 0.13 -2.40
N GLY A 63 5.70 -0.15 -1.27
CA GLY A 63 5.84 -1.50 -0.72
C GLY A 63 4.90 -1.70 0.46
N THR A 64 4.51 -2.95 0.72
CA THR A 64 3.76 -3.31 1.92
C THR A 64 4.40 -4.57 2.54
N PRO A 65 4.60 -4.62 3.86
CA PRO A 65 5.13 -5.81 4.51
C PRO A 65 4.12 -6.97 4.45
N PRO A 66 4.59 -8.23 4.59
CA PRO A 66 3.69 -9.37 4.76
C PRO A 66 2.87 -9.23 6.05
N ARG A 67 1.71 -9.89 6.10
CA ARG A 67 0.91 -10.02 7.33
C ARG A 67 1.26 -11.36 7.97
N VAL A 68 1.46 -11.35 9.28
CA VAL A 68 1.86 -12.54 10.06
C VAL A 68 0.75 -12.87 11.05
N HIS A 69 0.52 -14.16 11.29
CA HIS A 69 -0.47 -14.62 12.26
C HIS A 69 0.05 -14.40 13.69
N GLY A 70 -0.70 -13.65 14.52
CA GLY A 70 -0.25 -13.25 15.85
C GLY A 70 0.16 -14.42 16.74
N GLU A 71 -0.59 -15.52 16.75
CA GLU A 71 -0.31 -16.70 17.57
C GLU A 71 0.98 -17.44 17.21
N THR A 72 1.59 -17.14 16.06
CA THR A 72 2.87 -17.73 15.63
C THR A 72 4.09 -16.93 16.09
N ILE A 73 3.88 -15.82 16.79
CA ILE A 73 4.93 -14.91 17.23
C ILE A 73 5.26 -15.18 18.71
N ASP A 74 6.54 -15.37 19.00
CA ASP A 74 7.06 -15.42 20.37
C ASP A 74 7.30 -14.00 20.91
N PHE A 75 6.24 -13.39 21.46
CA PHE A 75 6.29 -12.04 22.01
C PHE A 75 7.21 -11.90 23.23
N SER A 76 7.60 -13.00 23.89
CA SER A 76 8.53 -12.95 25.03
C SER A 76 9.94 -12.47 24.64
N LYS A 77 10.28 -12.53 23.36
CA LYS A 77 11.54 -12.07 22.79
C LYS A 77 11.47 -10.67 22.17
N THR A 78 10.38 -9.95 22.39
CA THR A 78 10.15 -8.60 21.86
C THR A 78 10.09 -7.59 22.99
N GLU A 79 10.28 -6.31 22.65
CA GLU A 79 10.12 -5.20 23.61
C GLU A 79 8.74 -4.56 23.43
N ILE A 80 7.97 -4.45 24.51
CA ILE A 80 6.65 -3.81 24.49
C ILE A 80 6.83 -2.29 24.34
N GLN A 81 6.14 -1.71 23.36
CA GLN A 81 6.01 -0.27 23.18
C GLN A 81 4.55 0.13 23.44
N PRO A 82 4.21 0.59 24.66
CA PRO A 82 2.85 1.02 24.97
C PRO A 82 2.49 2.31 24.23
N GLY A 83 1.19 2.59 24.12
CA GLY A 83 0.70 3.91 23.73
C GLY A 83 0.97 4.95 24.82
N ASP A 84 0.63 6.21 24.51
CA ASP A 84 0.75 7.30 25.49
C ASP A 84 -0.26 7.12 26.63
N ASP A 85 0.17 7.38 27.89
CA ASP A 85 -0.71 7.35 29.06
C ASP A 85 -1.90 8.33 28.94
N ASN A 86 -1.67 9.46 28.27
CA ASN A 86 -2.68 10.47 27.97
C ASN A 86 -2.80 10.63 26.45
N PRO A 87 -3.59 9.78 25.77
CA PRO A 87 -3.66 9.77 24.32
C PRO A 87 -4.25 11.08 23.80
N LYS A 88 -3.63 11.61 22.74
CA LYS A 88 -4.17 12.74 22.00
C LYS A 88 -5.16 12.24 20.96
N PHE A 89 -6.25 12.98 20.78
CA PHE A 89 -7.24 12.67 19.76
C PHE A 89 -6.94 13.42 18.47
N PHE A 90 -7.22 12.77 17.34
CA PHE A 90 -7.06 13.37 16.01
C PHE A 90 -8.03 14.53 15.76
N SER A 91 -9.23 14.50 16.38
CA SER A 91 -10.24 15.57 16.26
C SER A 91 -10.29 16.42 17.53
N TYR A 92 -10.48 17.73 17.36
CA TYR A 92 -10.72 18.67 18.47
C TYR A 92 -12.07 18.43 19.18
N GLU A 93 -13.00 17.75 18.52
CA GLU A 93 -14.33 17.45 19.06
C GLU A 93 -14.33 16.21 19.97
N THR A 94 -13.38 15.28 19.76
CA THR A 94 -13.26 14.09 20.60
C THR A 94 -12.75 14.47 21.98
N LYS A 95 -13.57 14.24 23.01
CA LYS A 95 -13.24 14.56 24.41
C LYS A 95 -12.79 13.37 25.24
N HIS A 96 -13.17 12.17 24.83
CA HIS A 96 -12.80 10.91 25.47
C HIS A 96 -12.90 9.77 24.44
N SER A 97 -12.27 8.64 24.75
CA SER A 97 -12.41 7.39 24.02
C SER A 97 -12.34 6.23 25.01
N ASP A 98 -13.26 5.29 24.90
CA ASP A 98 -13.27 4.05 25.68
C ASP A 98 -12.46 2.93 25.00
N ASN A 99 -11.73 3.25 23.93
CA ASN A 99 -10.96 2.27 23.19
C ASN A 99 -9.73 1.83 24.01
N GLU A 100 -9.57 0.52 24.15
CA GLU A 100 -8.35 -0.06 24.71
C GLU A 100 -7.14 0.26 23.81
N GLN A 101 -6.07 0.77 24.41
CA GLN A 101 -4.79 0.95 23.73
C GLN A 101 -4.00 -0.35 23.77
N LEU A 102 -3.91 -1.03 22.62
CA LEU A 102 -3.02 -2.17 22.47
C LEU A 102 -1.57 -1.69 22.27
N PRO A 103 -0.58 -2.30 22.93
CA PRO A 103 0.81 -1.96 22.69
C PRO A 103 1.27 -2.45 21.31
N CYS A 104 2.36 -1.88 20.83
CA CYS A 104 3.17 -2.46 19.77
C CYS A 104 4.29 -3.32 20.37
N TRP A 105 4.92 -4.14 19.53
CA TRP A 105 6.07 -4.96 19.90
C TRP A 105 7.24 -4.65 18.97
N LEU A 106 8.38 -4.29 19.55
CA LEU A 106 9.60 -3.96 18.85
C LEU A 106 10.51 -5.19 18.73
N THR A 107 11.10 -5.35 17.56
CA THR A 107 12.10 -6.37 17.25
C THR A 107 13.03 -5.85 16.16
N TYR A 108 14.14 -6.57 15.93
CA TYR A 108 15.19 -6.14 15.03
C TYR A 108 15.63 -7.28 14.12
N THR A 109 16.00 -6.92 12.89
CA THR A 109 16.65 -7.87 11.97
C THR A 109 18.04 -8.23 12.47
N SER A 110 18.52 -9.42 12.16
CA SER A 110 19.89 -9.84 12.45
C SER A 110 20.74 -9.92 11.18
N GLU A 111 22.05 -10.13 11.35
CA GLU A 111 22.96 -10.38 10.22
C GLU A 111 22.50 -11.57 9.37
N GLN A 112 21.95 -12.62 9.99
CA GLN A 112 21.38 -13.76 9.27
C GLN A 112 20.20 -13.32 8.38
N THR A 113 19.33 -12.41 8.84
CA THR A 113 18.27 -11.85 8.01
C THR A 113 18.85 -11.13 6.78
N HIS A 114 19.91 -10.36 6.97
CA HIS A 114 20.56 -9.63 5.88
C HIS A 114 21.22 -10.57 4.88
N GLN A 115 21.87 -11.65 5.34
CA GLN A 115 22.42 -12.69 4.47
C GLN A 115 21.35 -13.33 3.58
N VAL A 116 20.18 -13.66 4.15
CA VAL A 116 19.05 -14.22 3.39
C VAL A 116 18.55 -13.24 2.33
N ILE A 117 18.41 -11.95 2.69
CA ILE A 117 18.02 -10.91 1.73
C ILE A 117 19.05 -10.81 0.60
N ASN A 118 20.34 -10.69 0.94
CA ASN A 118 21.45 -10.55 -0.01
C ASN A 118 21.53 -11.72 -0.99
N ALA A 119 21.37 -12.95 -0.51
CA ALA A 119 21.34 -14.15 -1.35
C ALA A 119 20.18 -14.15 -2.36
N ASN A 120 19.10 -13.41 -2.09
CA ASN A 120 17.87 -13.40 -2.89
C ASN A 120 17.60 -12.08 -3.62
N LEU A 121 18.52 -11.09 -3.57
CA LEU A 121 18.32 -9.79 -4.22
C LEU A 121 18.06 -9.89 -5.71
N HIS A 122 18.62 -10.89 -6.39
CA HIS A 122 18.40 -11.16 -7.81
C HIS A 122 16.92 -11.39 -8.18
N ARG A 123 16.10 -11.84 -7.22
CA ARG A 123 14.65 -12.03 -7.38
C ARG A 123 13.85 -10.78 -7.09
N ALA A 124 14.47 -9.78 -6.48
CA ALA A 124 13.80 -8.53 -6.17
C ALA A 124 13.61 -7.73 -7.47
N PRO A 125 12.41 -7.20 -7.70
CA PRO A 125 12.05 -6.65 -9.00
C PRO A 125 12.77 -5.32 -9.33
N MET A 126 13.51 -4.75 -8.37
CA MET A 126 14.44 -3.64 -8.64
C MET A 126 15.67 -4.08 -9.43
N TYR A 127 16.11 -5.33 -9.28
CA TYR A 127 17.30 -5.87 -9.95
C TYR A 127 16.99 -6.59 -11.26
N SER A 128 15.74 -7.02 -11.47
CA SER A 128 15.31 -7.68 -12.72
C SER A 128 14.92 -6.73 -13.84
N GLY A 129 14.95 -5.40 -13.62
CA GLY A 129 14.54 -4.41 -14.61
C GLY A 129 13.03 -4.37 -14.89
N VAL A 130 12.22 -5.10 -14.11
CA VAL A 130 10.77 -5.23 -14.28
C VAL A 130 10.01 -3.98 -13.77
N ILE A 131 10.66 -3.13 -12.98
CA ILE A 131 10.05 -1.93 -12.38
C ILE A 131 10.35 -0.70 -13.22
N GLU A 132 9.30 -0.15 -13.83
CA GLU A 132 9.27 1.21 -14.34
C GLU A 132 8.55 2.10 -13.33
N GLY A 133 9.29 2.98 -12.65
CA GLY A 133 8.75 3.98 -11.72
C GLY A 133 9.65 4.25 -10.53
N THR A 134 9.67 5.51 -10.08
CA THR A 134 10.36 5.90 -8.85
C THR A 134 9.45 5.68 -7.63
N GLY A 135 10.05 5.58 -6.45
CA GLY A 135 9.27 5.78 -5.22
C GLY A 135 8.63 7.18 -5.20
N PRO A 136 7.57 7.39 -4.40
CA PRO A 136 7.07 8.73 -4.12
C PRO A 136 8.13 9.61 -3.43
#